data_AF-A0A914PBT6-F1
#
_entry.id   AF-A0A914PBT6-F1
#
_cell.length_a   1.000
_cell.length_b   1.000
_cell.length_c   1.000
_cell.angle_alpha   90.00
_cell.angle_beta   90.00
_cell.angle_gamma   90.00
#
_symmetry.space_group_name_H-M   'P 1'
#
loop_
_entity.id
_entity.type
_entity.pdbx_description
1 polymer ?
#
loop_
_entity_poly.entity_id
_entity_poly.type
_entity_poly.pdbx_seq_one_letter_code
_entity_poly.pdbx_strand_id
1 'polypeptide(L)'
;MSSSTVATAAADDKFSRLPEIAKPVSYDIHLKPDLKTFKCNGNETIVVEVTSPTDYLKLHSSEIDINSIQLKLADGSELKGEGSFLSYGK
;
A
#
# COMPACT_ATOMS: atom_id res chain seq x y z
N MET A 1 -14.74 41.30 -12.50
CA MET A 1 -14.08 40.01 -12.76
C MET A 1 -13.65 39.46 -11.40
N SER A 2 -14.48 38.59 -10.85
CA SER A 2 -14.39 38.14 -9.46
C SER A 2 -13.28 37.10 -9.29
N SER A 3 -12.43 37.34 -8.29
CA SER A 3 -11.39 36.43 -7.81
C SER A 3 -12.01 35.12 -7.32
N SER A 4 -11.43 33.97 -7.72
CA SER A 4 -11.69 32.69 -7.07
C SER A 4 -10.64 32.45 -6.00
N THR A 5 -11.10 32.49 -4.75
CA THR A 5 -10.39 32.07 -3.54
C THR A 5 -10.17 30.57 -3.59
N VAL A 6 -8.91 30.13 -3.52
CA VAL A 6 -8.55 28.71 -3.41
C VAL A 6 -8.81 28.23 -1.99
N ALA A 7 -9.77 27.32 -1.84
CA ALA A 7 -10.09 26.69 -0.57
C ALA A 7 -8.92 25.79 -0.12
N THR A 8 -8.27 26.18 0.98
CA THR A 8 -7.39 25.31 1.75
C THR A 8 -8.27 24.31 2.50
N ALA A 9 -8.34 23.08 2.01
CA ALA A 9 -8.90 21.96 2.75
C ALA A 9 -7.74 21.22 3.46
N ALA A 10 -7.53 21.54 4.73
CA ALA A 10 -6.78 20.67 5.64
C ALA A 10 -7.61 19.39 5.82
N ALA A 11 -7.19 18.30 5.18
CA ALA A 11 -7.90 17.03 5.19
C ALA A 11 -7.18 16.04 6.12
N ASP A 12 -7.97 15.49 7.04
CA ASP A 12 -7.69 14.37 7.93
C ASP A 12 -6.81 13.30 7.24
N ASP A 13 -5.59 13.09 7.75
CA ASP A 13 -4.51 12.33 7.09
C ASP A 13 -4.79 10.80 6.98
N LYS A 14 -5.90 10.33 7.54
CA LYS A 14 -6.30 8.90 7.57
C LYS A 14 -6.70 8.34 6.19
N PHE A 15 -7.06 9.20 5.23
CA PHE A 15 -7.47 8.77 3.87
C PHE A 15 -6.77 9.55 2.76
N SER A 16 -5.56 10.03 3.04
CA SER A 16 -4.75 10.72 2.02
C SER A 16 -4.55 9.82 0.79
N ARG A 17 -4.79 10.39 -0.39
CA ARG A 17 -4.67 9.65 -1.66
C ARG A 17 -3.24 9.13 -1.79
N LEU A 18 -3.11 7.89 -2.26
CA LEU A 18 -1.80 7.34 -2.57
C LEU A 18 -1.14 8.16 -3.70
N PRO A 19 0.20 8.33 -3.67
CA PRO A 19 0.91 8.97 -4.77
C PRO A 19 0.68 8.21 -6.09
N GLU A 20 0.54 8.94 -7.20
CA GLU A 20 0.34 8.34 -8.54
C GLU A 20 1.63 7.74 -9.16
N ILE A 21 2.66 7.53 -8.34
CA ILE A 21 3.98 7.01 -8.73
C ILE A 21 3.97 5.52 -9.07
N ALA A 22 2.94 4.79 -8.62
CA ALA A 22 2.85 3.36 -8.73
C ALA A 22 1.41 2.93 -9.00
N LYS A 23 1.19 2.18 -10.10
CA LYS A 23 -0.13 1.74 -10.53
C LYS A 23 -0.24 0.21 -10.40
N PRO A 24 -1.18 -0.32 -9.60
CA PRO A 24 -1.36 -1.76 -9.53
C PRO A 24 -1.97 -2.27 -10.84
N VAL A 25 -1.39 -3.35 -11.38
CA VAL A 25 -1.80 -4.01 -12.62
C VAL A 25 -2.66 -5.24 -12.30
N SER A 26 -2.26 -6.03 -11.30
CA SER A 26 -2.99 -7.20 -10.86
C SER A 26 -2.73 -7.54 -9.40
N TYR A 27 -3.68 -8.23 -8.80
CA TYR A 27 -3.63 -8.75 -7.45
C TYR A 27 -3.85 -10.25 -7.49
N ASP A 28 -2.98 -10.97 -6.78
CA ASP A 28 -3.14 -12.38 -6.47
C ASP A 28 -3.26 -12.49 -4.94
N ILE A 29 -4.45 -12.88 -4.48
CA ILE A 29 -4.80 -12.86 -3.06
C ILE A 29 -5.21 -14.27 -2.64
N HIS A 30 -4.44 -14.86 -1.74
CA HIS A 30 -4.73 -16.16 -1.15
C HIS A 30 -5.03 -15.99 0.34
N LEU A 31 -6.29 -16.19 0.72
CA LEU A 31 -6.73 -16.15 2.11
C LEU A 31 -7.16 -17.54 2.58
N LYS A 32 -6.67 -17.93 3.75
CA LYS A 32 -7.06 -19.11 4.49
C LYS A 32 -7.77 -18.67 5.78
N PRO A 33 -9.10 -18.62 5.79
CA PRO A 33 -9.86 -18.30 6.98
C PRO A 33 -9.77 -19.46 7.99
N ASP A 34 -9.53 -19.13 9.25
CA ASP A 34 -9.66 -20.05 10.38
C ASP A 34 -10.99 -19.77 11.09
N LEU A 35 -11.95 -20.69 10.94
CA LEU A 35 -13.29 -20.58 11.50
C LEU A 35 -13.33 -20.79 13.03
N LYS A 36 -12.24 -21.24 13.66
CA LYS A 36 -12.15 -21.38 15.12
C LYS A 36 -11.71 -20.09 15.77
N THR A 37 -10.75 -19.40 15.15
CA THR A 37 -10.16 -18.16 15.68
C THR A 37 -10.76 -16.91 15.05
N PHE A 38 -11.57 -17.05 14.01
CA PHE A 38 -12.12 -15.97 13.19
C PHE A 38 -11.03 -15.04 12.61
N LYS A 39 -9.85 -15.61 12.33
CA LYS A 39 -8.72 -14.91 11.72
C LYS A 39 -8.49 -15.38 10.29
N CYS A 40 -8.06 -14.48 9.43
CA CYS A 40 -7.64 -14.80 8.08
C CYS A 40 -6.11 -14.75 8.01
N ASN A 41 -5.50 -15.85 7.57
CA ASN A 41 -4.07 -15.88 7.28
C ASN A 41 -3.87 -16.13 5.79
N GLY A 42 -2.86 -15.51 5.19
CA GLY A 42 -2.73 -15.58 3.75
C GLY A 42 -1.47 -14.94 3.22
N ASN A 43 -1.40 -14.87 1.90
CA ASN A 43 -0.42 -14.07 1.19
C ASN A 43 -1.14 -13.24 0.12
N GLU A 44 -0.52 -12.12 -0.21
CA GLU A 44 -0.96 -11.21 -1.24
C GLU A 44 0.26 -10.88 -2.10
N THR A 45 0.11 -11.02 -3.41
CA THR A 45 1.10 -10.60 -4.39
C THR A 45 0.49 -9.52 -5.26
N ILE A 46 1.15 -8.37 -5.30
CA ILE A 46 0.69 -7.19 -6.06
C ILE A 46 1.68 -6.95 -7.19
N VAL A 47 1.21 -6.99 -8.42
CA VAL A 47 2.00 -6.55 -9.57
C VAL A 47 1.77 -5.06 -9.75
N VAL A 48 2.84 -4.26 -9.67
CA VAL A 48 2.75 -2.80 -9.70
C VAL A 48 3.67 -2.26 -10.80
N GLU A 49 3.13 -1.36 -11.62
CA GLU A 49 3.88 -0.59 -12.60
C GLU A 49 4.32 0.74 -11.96
N VAL A 50 5.64 0.93 -11.83
CA VAL A 50 6.22 2.16 -11.29
C VAL A 50 6.41 3.16 -12.44
N THR A 51 5.65 4.26 -12.40
CA THR A 51 5.62 5.28 -13.47
C THR A 51 6.69 6.37 -13.28
N SER A 52 7.21 6.52 -12.06
CA SER A 52 8.22 7.51 -11.70
C SER A 52 9.26 6.90 -10.75
N PRO A 53 10.56 7.22 -10.89
CA PRO A 53 11.59 6.73 -9.98
C PRO A 53 11.24 7.03 -8.53
N THR A 54 11.19 5.99 -7.70
CA THR A 54 10.88 6.09 -6.27
C THR A 54 11.69 5.06 -5.49
N ASP A 55 12.02 5.41 -4.26
CA ASP A 55 12.68 4.58 -3.26
C ASP A 55 11.70 3.98 -2.24
N TYR A 56 10.43 4.41 -2.26
CA TYR A 56 9.38 3.87 -1.41
C TYR A 56 8.09 3.55 -2.18
N LEU A 57 7.32 2.60 -1.66
CA LEU A 57 5.98 2.27 -2.11
C LEU A 57 5.02 2.41 -0.93
N LYS A 58 4.03 3.29 -1.05
CA LYS A 58 2.99 3.48 -0.03
C LYS A 58 1.78 2.63 -0.38
N LEU A 59 1.32 1.80 0.56
CA LEU A 59 0.10 1.01 0.43
C LEU A 59 -0.82 1.29 1.62
N HIS A 60 -2.10 1.04 1.44
CA HIS A 60 -3.04 1.03 2.56
C HIS A 60 -2.94 -0.30 3.30
N SER A 61 -2.88 -0.23 4.62
CA SER A 61 -2.94 -1.38 5.50
C SER A 61 -3.74 -0.98 6.74
N SER A 62 -4.75 -1.77 7.08
CA SER A 62 -5.58 -1.56 8.26
C SER A 62 -5.85 -2.91 8.91
N GLU A 63 -5.49 -3.05 10.19
CA GLU A 63 -5.71 -4.28 10.96
C GLU A 63 -5.06 -5.54 10.35
N ILE A 64 -3.94 -5.37 9.62
CA ILE A 64 -3.18 -6.48 9.02
C ILE A 64 -1.82 -6.59 9.72
N ASP A 65 -1.54 -7.77 10.27
CA ASP A 65 -0.22 -8.14 10.78
C ASP A 65 0.67 -8.62 9.62
N ILE A 66 1.67 -7.82 9.23
CA ILE A 66 2.55 -8.15 8.11
C ILE A 66 3.74 -8.98 8.61
N ASN A 67 3.74 -10.27 8.28
CA ASN A 67 4.77 -11.22 8.74
C ASN A 67 6.05 -11.19 7.89
N SER A 68 5.93 -10.93 6.59
CA SER A 68 7.05 -10.90 5.65
C SER A 68 6.72 -10.04 4.44
N ILE A 69 7.72 -9.36 3.89
CA ILE A 69 7.62 -8.57 2.66
C ILE A 69 8.76 -9.00 1.75
N GLN A 70 8.45 -9.22 0.48
CA GLN A 70 9.43 -9.50 -0.55
C GLN A 70 9.10 -8.66 -1.78
N LEU A 71 10.12 -8.04 -2.37
CA LEU A 71 9.97 -7.27 -3.59
C LEU A 71 10.75 -7.97 -4.70
N LYS A 72 10.08 -8.27 -5.81
CA LYS A 72 10.69 -8.85 -6.99
C LYS A 72 10.56 -7.89 -8.17
N LEU A 73 11.68 -7.58 -8.79
CA LEU A 73 11.74 -6.76 -9.99
C LEU A 73 11.38 -7.59 -11.24
N ALA A 74 11.00 -6.89 -12.31
CA ALA A 74 10.65 -7.51 -13.58
C ALA A 74 11.80 -8.30 -14.22
N ASP A 75 13.05 -7.97 -13.89
CA ASP A 75 14.25 -8.70 -14.34
C ASP A 75 14.48 -10.02 -13.57
N GLY A 76 13.67 -10.29 -12.55
CA GLY A 76 13.80 -11.47 -11.68
C GLY A 76 14.63 -11.24 -10.41
N SER A 77 15.24 -10.07 -10.24
CA SER A 77 16.02 -9.71 -9.06
C SER A 77 15.12 -9.51 -7.85
N GLU A 78 15.52 -10.08 -6.71
CA GLU A 78 14.85 -9.90 -5.43
C GLU A 78 15.53 -8.78 -4.64
N LEU A 79 14.75 -7.76 -4.29
CA LEU A 79 15.19 -6.69 -3.42
C LEU A 79 14.80 -7.03 -1.98
N LYS A 80 15.80 -7.08 -1.11
CA LYS A 80 15.57 -7.07 0.34
C LYS A 80 15.21 -5.65 0.76
N GLY A 81 13.91 -5.37 0.81
CA GLY A 81 13.40 -4.13 1.38
C GLY A 81 13.19 -4.26 2.89
N GLU A 82 13.44 -3.20 3.64
CA GLU A 82 12.97 -3.07 5.02
C GLU A 82 11.60 -2.38 5.00
N GLY A 83 10.57 -3.06 5.51
CA GLY A 83 9.22 -2.51 5.61
C GLY A 83 9.10 -1.58 6.82
N SER A 84 8.85 -0.29 6.57
CA SER A 84 8.49 0.66 7.63
C SER A 84 6.97 0.85 7.65
N PHE A 85 6.32 0.41 8.73
CA PHE A 85 4.87 0.49 8.89
C PHE A 85 4.49 1.76 9.65
N LEU A 86 3.89 2.73 8.97
CA LEU A 86 3.30 3.89 9.62
C LEU A 86 1.88 3.54 10.08
N SER A 87 1.75 3.23 11.37
CA SER A 87 0.44 3.04 12.00
C SER A 87 -0.20 4.41 12.24
N TYR A 88 -1.33 4.68 11.59
CA TYR A 88 -2.15 5.84 11.92
C TYR A 88 -2.90 5.54 13.22
N GLY A 89 -2.31 5.98 14.32
CA GLY A 89 -2.85 5.84 15.66
C GLY A 89 -4.28 6.38 15.79
N LYS A 90 -5.01 5.69 16.66
CA LYS A 90 -6.44 5.83 17.00
C LYS A 90 -6.88 7.28 17.16
#